data_AF-A0A844U2V0-F1
#
_entry.id   AF-A0A844U2V0-F1
#
_cell.length_a   1.000
_cell.length_b   1.000
_cell.length_c   1.000
_cell.angle_alpha   90.00
_cell.angle_beta   90.00
_cell.angle_gamma   90.00
#
_symmetry.space_group_name_H-M   'P 1'
#
loop_
_entity.id
_entity.type
_entity.pdbx_description
1 polymer ?
#
loop_
_entity_poly.entity_id
_entity_poly.type
_entity_poly.pdbx_seq_one_letter_code
_entity_poly.pdbx_strand_id
1 'polypeptide(L)'
;MNYNLEIQKILLKVEQMEKFSDKVVALKEAIQLADQHNDIDWGFDLRLDLIRKERNTSKCEESFPAFAWILNASDTNADYFDESDFLWEYKWMFCSAYRNASISTEQIMQIGEDLKSRLVKNGYSLRAYYNVMTGYYLHLRDYAKAQEYIDLADGEVIDDMTNCPACELDTKVEVLMDTGRVEESLVKAKDLISKKLTCYSMPFQTFCHFAYKLNKIGDERAELYFDKALEEYYAHDSYDSSVGYSMSQLICYMYEKKHPDTWEFFSRVCEWQIGAEDIHVYNFSKYMASMLKDGGTQALTLSSQLPYYRSDGTYDLFDLYTHFKQIAYNYADQFDQRNDLKGVYRKEVDEILQ
;
A
#
# COMPACT_ATOMS: atom_id res chain seq x y z
N MET A 1 -5.57 -28.35 -29.27
CA MET A 1 -5.45 -26.92 -29.63
C MET A 1 -4.11 -26.44 -29.05
N ASN A 2 -3.40 -25.51 -29.69
CA ASN A 2 -2.06 -25.12 -29.21
C ASN A 2 -2.23 -24.23 -27.97
N TYR A 3 -1.86 -24.74 -26.79
CA TYR A 3 -2.06 -24.05 -25.51
C TYR A 3 -1.38 -22.68 -25.47
N ASN A 4 -0.26 -22.48 -26.18
CA ASN A 4 0.38 -21.18 -26.34
C ASN A 4 -0.56 -20.14 -26.98
N LEU A 5 -1.30 -20.53 -28.03
CA LEU A 5 -2.28 -19.65 -28.66
C LEU A 5 -3.49 -19.38 -27.75
N GLU A 6 -3.80 -20.30 -26.83
CA GLU A 6 -4.87 -20.11 -25.85
C GLU A 6 -4.46 -19.09 -24.78
N ILE A 7 -3.27 -19.25 -24.22
CA ILE A 7 -2.66 -18.29 -23.27
C ILE A 7 -2.60 -16.89 -23.91
N GLN A 8 -2.09 -16.77 -25.13
CA GLN A 8 -2.04 -15.48 -25.83
C GLN A 8 -3.42 -14.85 -26.04
N LYS A 9 -4.45 -15.65 -26.36
CA LYS A 9 -5.83 -15.15 -26.46
C LYS A 9 -6.37 -14.66 -25.12
N ILE A 10 -6.01 -15.32 -24.01
CA ILE A 10 -6.39 -14.87 -22.67
C ILE A 10 -5.71 -13.55 -22.36
N LEU A 11 -4.40 -13.41 -22.60
CA LEU A 11 -3.67 -12.16 -22.35
C LEU A 11 -4.21 -10.98 -23.16
N LEU A 12 -4.58 -11.19 -24.43
CA LEU A 12 -5.23 -10.16 -25.23
C LEU A 12 -6.58 -9.71 -24.64
N LYS A 13 -7.33 -10.61 -23.98
CA LYS A 13 -8.56 -10.26 -23.28
C LYS A 13 -8.27 -9.53 -21.96
N VAL A 14 -7.24 -9.94 -21.21
CA VAL A 14 -6.84 -9.29 -19.95
C VAL A 14 -6.58 -7.80 -20.17
N GLU A 15 -5.92 -7.43 -21.26
CA GLU A 15 -5.64 -6.03 -21.60
C GLU A 15 -6.90 -5.20 -21.96
N GLN A 16 -7.99 -5.87 -22.34
CA GLN A 16 -9.27 -5.21 -22.65
C GLN A 16 -10.22 -5.14 -21.44
N MET A 17 -9.91 -5.82 -20.35
CA MET A 17 -10.75 -5.82 -19.16
C MET A 17 -10.57 -4.51 -18.38
N GLU A 18 -11.67 -3.95 -17.87
CA GLU A 18 -11.62 -2.79 -16.97
C GLU A 18 -11.44 -3.24 -15.53
N LYS A 19 -12.19 -4.26 -15.10
CA LYS A 19 -12.22 -4.72 -13.71
C LYS A 19 -10.98 -5.54 -13.37
N PHE A 20 -10.32 -5.17 -12.28
CA PHE A 20 -9.16 -5.89 -11.73
C PHE A 20 -9.48 -7.36 -11.40
N SER A 21 -10.64 -7.63 -10.78
CA SER A 21 -11.06 -9.01 -10.44
C SER A 21 -11.10 -9.94 -11.65
N ASP A 22 -11.57 -9.42 -12.78
CA ASP A 22 -11.76 -10.20 -14.00
C ASP A 22 -10.39 -10.52 -14.64
N LYS A 23 -9.44 -9.56 -14.55
CA LYS A 23 -8.04 -9.78 -14.96
C LYS A 23 -7.38 -10.89 -14.15
N VAL A 24 -7.56 -10.89 -12.83
CA VAL A 24 -7.01 -11.92 -11.94
C VAL A 24 -7.56 -13.30 -12.31
N VAL A 25 -8.87 -13.43 -12.50
CA VAL A 25 -9.50 -14.70 -12.90
C VAL A 25 -8.91 -15.21 -14.22
N ALA A 26 -8.82 -14.35 -15.23
CA ALA A 26 -8.26 -14.71 -16.53
C ALA A 26 -6.76 -15.09 -16.44
N LEU A 27 -5.95 -14.36 -15.68
CA LEU A 27 -4.55 -14.73 -15.47
C LEU A 27 -4.40 -16.08 -14.78
N LYS A 28 -5.25 -16.40 -13.80
CA LYS A 28 -5.25 -17.72 -13.14
C LYS A 28 -5.63 -18.84 -14.10
N GLU A 29 -6.55 -18.61 -15.03
CA GLU A 29 -6.85 -19.57 -16.12
C GLU A 29 -5.63 -19.81 -17.02
N ALA A 30 -4.91 -18.75 -17.40
CA ALA A 30 -3.69 -18.87 -18.19
C ALA A 30 -2.58 -19.62 -17.44
N ILE A 31 -2.40 -19.33 -16.15
CA ILE A 31 -1.43 -20.02 -15.28
C ILE A 31 -1.78 -21.51 -15.19
N GLN A 32 -3.06 -21.85 -15.03
CA GLN A 32 -3.51 -23.23 -14.98
C GLN A 32 -3.20 -23.98 -16.28
N LEU A 33 -3.35 -23.34 -17.44
CA LEU A 33 -2.97 -23.93 -18.73
C LEU A 33 -1.46 -24.18 -18.81
N ALA A 34 -0.63 -23.21 -18.39
CA ALA A 34 0.82 -23.39 -18.36
C ALA A 34 1.23 -24.56 -17.46
N ASP A 35 0.68 -24.61 -16.24
CA ASP A 35 0.95 -25.66 -15.26
C ASP A 35 0.54 -27.06 -15.77
N GLN A 36 -0.61 -27.20 -16.43
CA GLN A 36 -1.07 -28.47 -17.03
C GLN A 36 -0.12 -29.01 -18.11
N HIS A 37 0.60 -28.12 -18.78
CA HIS A 37 1.56 -28.45 -19.82
C HIS A 37 3.02 -28.50 -19.32
N ASN A 38 3.26 -28.25 -18.02
CA ASN A 38 4.59 -28.09 -17.43
C ASN A 38 5.45 -27.03 -18.15
N ASP A 39 4.81 -25.97 -18.64
CA ASP A 39 5.49 -24.88 -19.32
C ASP A 39 6.02 -23.87 -18.29
N ILE A 40 7.30 -24.00 -17.95
CA ILE A 40 7.93 -23.19 -16.89
C ILE A 40 8.10 -21.73 -17.31
N ASP A 41 8.25 -21.45 -18.61
CA ASP A 41 8.43 -20.08 -19.12
C ASP A 41 7.13 -19.30 -18.97
N TRP A 42 6.02 -19.85 -19.50
CA TRP A 42 4.70 -19.26 -19.29
C TRP A 42 4.32 -19.25 -17.81
N GLY A 43 4.65 -20.30 -17.07
CA GLY A 43 4.37 -20.38 -15.64
C GLY A 43 5.04 -19.25 -14.85
N PHE A 44 6.25 -18.85 -15.25
CA PHE A 44 7.01 -17.75 -14.65
C PHE A 44 6.46 -16.38 -15.05
N ASP A 45 6.34 -16.12 -16.35
CA ASP A 45 5.89 -14.83 -16.88
C ASP A 45 4.48 -14.46 -16.40
N LEU A 46 3.54 -15.42 -16.43
CA LEU A 46 2.16 -15.17 -16.03
C LEU A 46 2.03 -14.88 -14.53
N ARG A 47 2.88 -15.49 -13.70
CA ARG A 47 2.93 -15.24 -12.25
C ARG A 47 3.54 -13.88 -11.95
N LEU A 48 4.58 -13.46 -12.68
CA LEU A 48 5.09 -12.09 -12.59
C LEU A 48 4.04 -11.07 -13.02
N ASP A 49 3.32 -11.32 -14.12
CA ASP A 49 2.24 -10.45 -14.56
C ASP A 49 1.12 -10.34 -13.51
N LEU A 50 0.74 -11.45 -12.87
CA LEU A 50 -0.24 -11.45 -11.78
C LEU A 50 0.20 -10.55 -10.62
N ILE A 51 1.45 -10.69 -10.16
CA ILE A 51 2.03 -9.85 -9.10
C ILE A 51 2.03 -8.38 -9.53
N ARG A 52 2.43 -8.08 -10.76
CA ARG A 52 2.46 -6.71 -11.30
C ARG A 52 1.07 -6.08 -11.38
N LYS A 53 0.01 -6.85 -11.63
CA LYS A 53 -1.37 -6.34 -11.59
C LYS A 53 -1.81 -6.05 -10.14
N GLU A 54 -1.40 -6.85 -9.16
CA GLU A 54 -1.70 -6.59 -7.73
C GLU A 54 -0.90 -5.42 -7.15
N ARG A 55 0.33 -5.18 -7.64
CA ARG A 55 1.23 -4.13 -7.14
C ARG A 55 0.59 -2.73 -7.03
N ASN A 56 -0.28 -2.37 -7.98
CA ASN A 56 -0.98 -1.09 -7.99
C ASN A 56 -2.37 -1.23 -7.34
N THR A 57 -2.47 -2.00 -6.26
CA THR A 57 -3.69 -2.15 -5.47
C THR A 57 -3.31 -2.27 -3.99
N SER A 58 -4.32 -2.28 -3.11
CA SER A 58 -4.14 -2.61 -1.70
C SER A 58 -4.03 -4.12 -1.45
N LYS A 59 -4.06 -4.97 -2.49
CA LYS A 59 -4.17 -6.42 -2.37
C LYS A 59 -2.84 -7.13 -2.62
N CYS A 60 -2.68 -8.31 -2.02
CA CYS A 60 -1.52 -9.19 -2.19
C CYS A 60 -1.91 -10.68 -2.03
N GLU A 61 -3.17 -11.03 -2.33
CA GLU A 61 -3.72 -12.36 -2.05
C GLU A 61 -3.07 -13.43 -2.95
N GLU A 62 -2.87 -13.10 -4.23
CA GLU A 62 -2.34 -14.03 -5.22
C GLU A 62 -0.80 -13.93 -5.35
N SER A 63 -0.22 -12.79 -4.96
CA SER A 63 1.21 -12.53 -5.13
C SER A 63 2.11 -13.43 -4.29
N PHE A 64 1.77 -13.75 -3.04
CA PHE A 64 2.58 -14.65 -2.20
C PHE A 64 2.74 -16.06 -2.80
N PRO A 65 1.67 -16.79 -3.14
CA PRO A 65 1.82 -18.12 -3.74
C PRO A 65 2.48 -18.06 -5.12
N ALA A 66 2.20 -17.03 -5.93
CA ALA A 66 2.86 -16.83 -7.21
C ALA A 66 4.37 -16.62 -7.06
N PHE A 67 4.78 -15.77 -6.11
CA PHE A 67 6.18 -15.45 -5.88
C PHE A 67 6.95 -16.61 -5.24
N ALA A 68 6.33 -17.37 -4.33
CA ALA A 68 6.92 -18.59 -3.79
C ALA A 68 7.21 -19.63 -4.89
N TRP A 69 6.33 -19.74 -5.90
CA TRP A 69 6.57 -20.58 -7.06
C TRP A 69 7.74 -20.05 -7.91
N ILE A 70 7.82 -18.73 -8.15
CA ILE A 70 8.91 -18.08 -8.89
C ILE A 70 10.26 -18.37 -8.24
N LEU A 71 10.38 -18.18 -6.91
CA LEU A 71 11.61 -18.49 -6.17
C LEU A 71 12.01 -19.96 -6.33
N ASN A 72 11.06 -20.89 -6.14
CA ASN A 72 11.34 -22.31 -6.30
C ASN A 72 11.74 -22.68 -7.75
N ALA A 73 11.09 -22.08 -8.75
CA ALA A 73 11.41 -22.29 -10.16
C ALA A 73 12.82 -21.77 -10.50
N SER A 74 13.17 -20.58 -10.02
CA SER A 74 14.51 -20.00 -10.15
C SER A 74 15.58 -20.87 -9.47
N ASP A 75 15.33 -21.29 -8.22
CA ASP A 75 16.32 -22.03 -7.43
C ASP A 75 16.53 -23.46 -7.94
N THR A 76 15.48 -24.10 -8.46
CA THR A 76 15.57 -25.47 -9.01
C THR A 76 16.20 -25.49 -10.42
N ASN A 77 16.09 -24.39 -11.16
CA ASN A 77 16.63 -24.24 -12.52
C ASN A 77 17.74 -23.18 -12.52
N ALA A 78 18.83 -23.47 -11.81
CA ALA A 78 19.96 -22.55 -11.69
C ALA A 78 20.45 -22.05 -13.08
N ASP A 79 20.66 -20.74 -13.17
CA ASP A 79 21.09 -20.01 -14.37
C ASP A 79 20.10 -20.03 -15.56
N TYR A 80 18.88 -20.56 -15.38
CA TYR A 80 17.85 -20.54 -16.42
C TYR A 80 17.05 -19.24 -16.42
N PHE A 81 16.61 -18.80 -15.24
CA PHE A 81 15.93 -17.51 -15.06
C PHE A 81 16.91 -16.47 -14.54
N ASP A 82 16.85 -15.25 -15.09
CA ASP A 82 17.60 -14.11 -14.56
C ASP A 82 16.90 -13.57 -13.32
N GLU A 83 17.57 -13.56 -12.17
CA GLU A 83 16.95 -13.08 -10.93
C GLU A 83 16.60 -11.59 -11.01
N SER A 84 17.29 -10.81 -11.84
CA SER A 84 16.96 -9.41 -12.07
C SER A 84 15.54 -9.20 -12.62
N ASP A 85 14.94 -10.22 -13.26
CA ASP A 85 13.58 -10.16 -13.79
C ASP A 85 12.49 -10.09 -12.71
N PHE A 86 12.81 -10.51 -11.47
CA PHE A 86 11.85 -10.57 -10.37
C PHE A 86 12.29 -9.88 -9.07
N LEU A 87 13.54 -9.42 -8.98
CA LEU A 87 14.05 -8.73 -7.78
C LEU A 87 13.25 -7.48 -7.43
N TRP A 88 12.72 -6.79 -8.44
CA TRP A 88 11.84 -5.64 -8.20
C TRP A 88 10.56 -6.06 -7.47
N GLU A 89 9.88 -7.10 -7.96
CA GLU A 89 8.72 -7.75 -7.33
C GLU A 89 9.05 -8.27 -5.94
N TYR A 90 10.26 -8.78 -5.72
CA TYR A 90 10.68 -9.27 -4.40
C TYR A 90 10.71 -8.16 -3.35
N LYS A 91 11.14 -6.94 -3.71
CA LYS A 91 11.06 -5.78 -2.80
C LYS A 91 9.62 -5.54 -2.33
N TRP A 92 8.66 -5.66 -3.25
CA TRP A 92 7.24 -5.52 -2.92
C TRP A 92 6.74 -6.66 -2.04
N MET A 93 7.18 -7.89 -2.29
CA MET A 93 6.82 -9.01 -1.43
C MET A 93 7.37 -8.84 -0.01
N PHE A 94 8.57 -8.26 0.14
CA PHE A 94 9.08 -7.93 1.46
C PHE A 94 8.24 -6.81 2.12
N CYS A 95 7.81 -5.80 1.37
CA CYS A 95 6.83 -4.81 1.85
C CYS A 95 5.54 -5.47 2.35
N SER A 96 4.93 -6.30 1.52
CA SER A 96 3.70 -7.02 1.84
C SER A 96 3.84 -7.95 3.03
N ALA A 97 5.01 -8.55 3.22
CA ALA A 97 5.28 -9.45 4.34
C ALA A 97 5.11 -8.74 5.68
N TYR A 98 5.71 -7.57 5.86
CA TYR A 98 5.56 -6.84 7.13
C TYR A 98 4.21 -6.15 7.28
N ARG A 99 3.42 -6.00 6.20
CA ARG A 99 2.07 -5.43 6.22
C ARG A 99 1.00 -6.45 6.57
N ASN A 100 1.32 -7.73 6.53
CA ASN A 100 0.45 -8.83 6.92
C ASN A 100 0.65 -9.14 8.42
N ALA A 101 -0.45 -9.22 9.17
CA ALA A 101 -0.39 -9.46 10.61
C ALA A 101 -0.09 -10.93 10.95
N SER A 102 -0.39 -11.86 10.03
CA SER A 102 -0.22 -13.30 10.21
C SER A 102 1.19 -13.82 9.93
N ILE A 103 2.03 -13.06 9.22
CA ILE A 103 3.42 -13.42 8.94
C ILE A 103 4.29 -13.01 10.13
N SER A 104 5.06 -13.97 10.66
CA SER A 104 5.88 -13.73 11.86
C SER A 104 7.05 -12.80 11.56
N THR A 105 7.54 -12.12 12.59
CA THR A 105 8.73 -11.24 12.48
C THR A 105 9.95 -12.01 11.97
N GLU A 106 10.13 -13.27 12.38
CA GLU A 106 11.20 -14.14 11.89
C GLU A 106 11.07 -14.41 10.38
N GLN A 107 9.87 -14.72 9.89
CA GLN A 107 9.62 -14.94 8.47
C GLN A 107 9.85 -13.66 7.65
N ILE A 108 9.42 -12.51 8.17
CA ILE A 108 9.66 -11.20 7.55
C ILE A 108 11.16 -10.95 7.41
N MET A 109 11.95 -11.20 8.45
CA MET A 109 13.41 -11.03 8.39
C MET A 109 14.07 -12.05 7.46
N GLN A 110 13.59 -13.29 7.40
CA GLN A 110 14.07 -14.30 6.44
C GLN A 110 13.86 -13.85 4.99
N ILE A 111 12.69 -13.30 4.67
CA ILE A 111 12.39 -12.71 3.35
C ILE A 111 13.37 -11.57 3.04
N GLY A 112 13.61 -10.68 4.00
CA GLY A 112 14.53 -9.56 3.85
C GLY A 112 15.99 -10.00 3.60
N GLU A 113 16.48 -10.98 4.36
CA GLU A 113 17.85 -11.49 4.19
C GLU A 113 18.02 -12.28 2.88
N ASP A 114 16.98 -13.00 2.41
CA ASP A 114 17.04 -13.65 1.09
C ASP A 114 17.09 -12.63 -0.05
N LEU A 115 16.24 -11.60 -0.01
CA LEU A 115 16.28 -10.47 -0.96
C LEU A 115 17.67 -9.82 -0.99
N LYS A 116 18.23 -9.53 0.19
CA LYS A 116 19.55 -8.92 0.33
C LYS A 116 20.64 -9.80 -0.28
N SER A 117 20.61 -11.12 -0.03
CA SER A 117 21.55 -12.08 -0.60
C SER A 117 21.48 -12.08 -2.13
N ARG A 118 20.27 -12.09 -2.70
CA ARG A 118 20.06 -12.07 -4.16
C ARG A 118 20.48 -10.73 -4.78
N LEU A 119 20.21 -9.60 -4.15
CA LEU A 119 20.69 -8.29 -4.63
C LEU A 119 22.23 -8.29 -4.79
N VAL A 120 22.94 -8.74 -3.75
CA VAL A 120 24.42 -8.82 -3.78
C VAL A 120 24.91 -9.81 -4.82
N LYS A 121 24.29 -11.00 -4.92
CA LYS A 121 24.62 -12.03 -5.92
C LYS A 121 24.52 -11.48 -7.35
N ASN A 122 23.54 -10.62 -7.63
CA ASN A 122 23.32 -10.01 -8.94
C ASN A 122 24.05 -8.67 -9.13
N GLY A 123 24.93 -8.28 -8.20
CA GLY A 123 25.77 -7.09 -8.33
C GLY A 123 25.07 -5.76 -8.08
N TYR A 124 23.88 -5.77 -7.47
CA TYR A 124 23.17 -4.56 -7.06
C TYR A 124 23.66 -4.06 -5.69
N SER A 125 23.49 -2.76 -5.47
CA SER A 125 23.69 -2.12 -4.17
C SER A 125 22.64 -2.57 -3.16
N LEU A 126 22.90 -2.26 -1.89
CA LEU A 126 21.92 -2.50 -0.82
C LEU A 126 20.91 -1.36 -0.67
N ARG A 127 20.93 -0.34 -1.54
CA ARG A 127 20.00 0.81 -1.47
C ARG A 127 18.55 0.35 -1.47
N ALA A 128 18.21 -0.61 -2.34
CA ALA A 128 16.86 -1.18 -2.43
C ALA A 128 16.44 -1.88 -1.14
N TYR A 129 17.32 -2.69 -0.56
CA TYR A 129 17.08 -3.38 0.71
C TYR A 129 16.88 -2.38 1.87
N TYR A 130 17.77 -1.38 1.98
CA TYR A 130 17.69 -0.38 3.03
C TYR A 130 16.41 0.45 2.94
N ASN A 131 15.95 0.80 1.74
CA ASN A 131 14.67 1.47 1.57
C ASN A 131 13.47 0.63 2.06
N VAL A 132 13.45 -0.68 1.81
CA VAL A 132 12.37 -1.54 2.34
C VAL A 132 12.47 -1.66 3.86
N MET A 133 13.68 -1.72 4.41
CA MET A 133 13.90 -1.69 5.86
C MET A 133 13.45 -0.38 6.50
N THR A 134 13.63 0.77 5.84
CA THR A 134 13.03 2.04 6.30
C THR A 134 11.52 1.91 6.45
N GLY A 135 10.83 1.33 5.44
CA GLY A 135 9.40 1.05 5.50
C GLY A 135 9.01 0.11 6.64
N TYR A 136 9.82 -0.92 6.90
CA TYR A 136 9.63 -1.83 8.03
C TYR A 136 9.73 -1.10 9.38
N TYR A 137 10.72 -0.23 9.59
CA TYR A 137 10.82 0.51 10.85
C TYR A 137 9.78 1.61 11.01
N LEU A 138 9.31 2.21 9.91
CA LEU A 138 8.10 3.05 9.91
C LEU A 138 6.86 2.24 10.33
N HIS A 139 6.72 1.02 9.84
CA HIS A 139 5.68 0.09 10.30
C HIS A 139 5.79 -0.18 11.81
N LEU A 140 6.99 -0.27 12.36
CA LEU A 140 7.18 -0.43 13.81
C LEU A 140 7.04 0.87 14.62
N ARG A 141 6.87 2.02 13.97
CA ARG A 141 6.95 3.36 14.58
C ARG A 141 8.30 3.66 15.24
N ASP A 142 9.35 2.98 14.82
CA ASP A 142 10.72 3.25 15.22
C ASP A 142 11.36 4.23 14.23
N TYR A 143 11.00 5.50 14.37
CA TYR A 143 11.46 6.56 13.47
C TYR A 143 12.98 6.79 13.54
N ALA A 144 13.60 6.47 14.68
CA ALA A 144 15.05 6.56 14.83
C ALA A 144 15.74 5.53 13.94
N LYS A 145 15.29 4.26 13.99
CA LYS A 145 15.79 3.23 13.08
C LYS A 145 15.44 3.49 11.62
N ALA A 146 14.24 3.99 11.34
CA ALA A 146 13.88 4.39 9.98
C ALA A 146 14.86 5.42 9.40
N GLN A 147 15.27 6.42 10.21
CA GLN A 147 16.27 7.41 9.83
C GLN A 147 17.66 6.78 9.63
N GLU A 148 18.10 5.85 10.49
CA GLU A 148 19.37 5.13 10.28
C GLU A 148 19.39 4.41 8.91
N TYR A 149 18.29 3.75 8.52
CA TYR A 149 18.20 3.08 7.22
C TYR A 149 18.09 4.04 6.03
N ILE A 150 17.49 5.22 6.23
CA ILE A 150 17.54 6.30 5.22
C ILE A 150 18.99 6.72 4.98
N ASP A 151 19.76 6.91 6.04
CA ASP A 151 21.16 7.34 5.93
C ASP A 151 22.03 6.25 5.26
N LEU A 152 21.77 4.98 5.57
CA LEU A 152 22.38 3.84 4.89
C LEU A 152 22.04 3.81 3.40
N ALA A 153 20.75 3.96 3.04
CA ALA A 153 20.32 4.01 1.65
C ALA A 153 20.99 5.17 0.90
N ASP A 154 21.06 6.36 1.51
CA ASP A 154 21.71 7.54 0.92
C ASP A 154 23.22 7.39 0.72
N GLY A 155 23.88 6.52 1.51
CA GLY A 155 25.29 6.17 1.33
C GLY A 155 25.57 5.16 0.21
N GLU A 156 24.54 4.50 -0.31
CA GLU A 156 24.66 3.51 -1.40
C GLU A 156 24.55 4.15 -2.78
N VAL A 157 25.14 3.48 -3.78
CA VAL A 157 25.05 3.91 -5.18
C VAL A 157 23.63 3.78 -5.72
N ILE A 158 23.30 4.61 -6.72
CA ILE A 158 22.06 4.50 -7.47
C ILE A 158 22.27 3.49 -8.60
N ASP A 159 21.37 2.51 -8.68
CA ASP A 159 21.36 1.41 -9.65
C ASP A 159 19.92 1.10 -10.12
N ASP A 160 19.76 0.06 -10.93
CA ASP A 160 18.46 -0.31 -11.50
C ASP A 160 17.45 -0.85 -10.47
N MET A 161 17.90 -1.18 -9.24
CA MET A 161 17.03 -1.60 -8.15
C MET A 161 16.64 -0.43 -7.23
N THR A 162 17.16 0.77 -7.48
CA THR A 162 16.86 1.97 -6.70
C THR A 162 15.41 2.40 -6.87
N ASN A 163 14.78 2.85 -5.78
CA ASN A 163 13.41 3.34 -5.81
C ASN A 163 13.31 4.62 -6.64
N CYS A 164 12.09 4.95 -7.08
CA CYS A 164 11.82 6.27 -7.66
C CYS A 164 12.28 7.38 -6.69
N PRO A 165 13.02 8.41 -7.16
CA PRO A 165 13.50 9.48 -6.29
C PRO A 165 12.39 10.21 -5.53
N ALA A 166 11.20 10.31 -6.12
CA ALA A 166 10.04 10.88 -5.45
C ALA A 166 9.56 10.02 -4.27
N CYS A 167 9.61 8.69 -4.39
CA CYS A 167 9.24 7.77 -3.31
C CYS A 167 10.23 7.86 -2.14
N GLU A 168 11.54 7.88 -2.42
CA GLU A 168 12.54 8.02 -1.36
C GLU A 168 12.46 9.39 -0.67
N LEU A 169 12.14 10.45 -1.42
CA LEU A 169 11.93 11.78 -0.86
C LEU A 169 10.68 11.83 0.03
N ASP A 170 9.57 11.23 -0.41
CA ASP A 170 8.33 11.16 0.36
C ASP A 170 8.54 10.44 1.70
N THR A 171 9.26 9.32 1.72
CA THR A 171 9.61 8.63 2.98
C THR A 171 10.37 9.53 3.96
N LYS A 172 11.31 10.36 3.47
CA LYS A 172 12.04 11.33 4.30
C LYS A 172 11.11 12.43 4.82
N VAL A 173 10.16 12.87 3.99
CA VAL A 173 9.15 13.87 4.35
C VAL A 173 8.23 13.34 5.45
N GLU A 174 7.78 12.09 5.33
CA GLU A 174 6.92 11.42 6.32
C GLU A 174 7.63 11.29 7.67
N VAL A 175 8.87 10.78 7.71
CA VAL A 175 9.66 10.67 8.96
C VAL A 175 9.78 12.02 9.66
N LEU A 176 10.06 13.10 8.92
CA LEU A 176 10.15 14.44 9.48
C LEU A 176 8.81 14.93 10.03
N MET A 177 7.71 14.69 9.31
CA MET A 177 6.38 15.11 9.73
C MET A 177 5.93 14.36 10.99
N ASP A 178 6.09 13.04 11.00
CA ASP A 178 5.65 12.18 12.10
C ASP A 178 6.49 12.35 13.37
N THR A 179 7.71 12.85 13.26
CA THR A 179 8.56 13.23 14.41
C THR A 179 8.37 14.69 14.85
N GLY A 180 7.38 15.40 14.29
CA GLY A 180 7.05 16.78 14.67
C GLY A 180 7.98 17.85 14.11
N ARG A 181 8.89 17.50 13.19
CA ARG A 181 9.80 18.42 12.50
C ARG A 181 9.11 19.05 11.28
N VAL A 182 7.96 19.69 11.54
CA VAL A 182 7.01 20.18 10.53
C VAL A 182 7.68 21.06 9.49
N GLU A 183 8.40 22.12 9.89
CA GLU A 183 9.04 23.04 8.93
C GLU A 183 10.10 22.35 8.06
N GLU A 184 10.87 21.44 8.65
CA GLU A 184 11.88 20.69 7.91
C GLU A 184 11.24 19.75 6.89
N SER A 185 10.13 19.11 7.26
CA SER A 185 9.32 18.28 6.36
C SER A 185 8.79 19.09 5.17
N LEU A 186 8.18 20.26 5.42
CA LEU A 186 7.67 21.13 4.36
C LEU A 186 8.79 21.63 3.43
N VAL A 187 9.95 21.98 3.98
CA VAL A 187 11.12 22.38 3.18
C VAL A 187 11.64 21.20 2.36
N LYS A 188 11.67 20.00 2.92
CA LYS A 188 12.11 18.78 2.23
C LYS A 188 11.20 18.44 1.05
N ALA A 189 9.89 18.66 1.19
CA ALA A 189 8.91 18.39 0.15
C ALA A 189 8.92 19.38 -1.04
N LYS A 190 9.78 20.42 -1.03
CA LYS A 190 9.80 21.46 -2.08
C LYS A 190 9.92 20.92 -3.50
N ASP A 191 10.71 19.87 -3.73
CA ASP A 191 10.90 19.31 -5.06
C ASP A 191 9.68 18.50 -5.54
N LEU A 192 8.87 17.95 -4.62
CA LEU A 192 7.54 17.38 -4.91
C LEU A 192 6.52 18.49 -5.18
N ILE A 193 6.48 19.52 -4.32
CA ILE A 193 5.55 20.66 -4.41
C ILE A 193 5.75 21.42 -5.73
N SER A 194 6.99 21.58 -6.17
CA SER A 194 7.34 22.26 -7.42
C SER A 194 7.32 21.34 -8.65
N LYS A 195 6.87 20.08 -8.50
CA LYS A 195 6.81 19.05 -9.56
C LYS A 195 8.15 18.80 -10.28
N LYS A 196 9.28 19.10 -9.64
CA LYS A 196 10.61 18.73 -10.18
C LYS A 196 10.82 17.23 -10.11
N LEU A 197 10.29 16.59 -9.06
CA LEU A 197 10.15 15.15 -8.97
C LEU A 197 8.68 14.80 -9.14
N THR A 198 8.41 13.79 -9.97
CA THR A 198 7.06 13.28 -10.22
C THR A 198 7.05 11.77 -10.04
N CYS A 199 5.91 11.26 -9.58
CA CYS A 199 5.59 9.86 -9.47
C CYS A 199 4.06 9.75 -9.53
N TYR A 200 3.55 8.59 -9.92
CA TYR A 200 2.12 8.33 -10.07
C TYR A 200 1.29 8.80 -8.86
N SER A 201 1.74 8.51 -7.64
CA SER A 201 0.96 8.79 -6.42
C SER A 201 1.67 9.67 -5.39
N MET A 202 3.00 9.78 -5.40
CA MET A 202 3.73 10.42 -4.29
C MET A 202 3.29 11.86 -4.01
N PRO A 203 3.19 12.79 -4.99
CA PRO A 203 2.74 14.15 -4.70
C PRO A 203 1.36 14.19 -4.01
N PHE A 204 0.40 13.42 -4.54
CA PHE A 204 -0.94 13.28 -3.95
C PHE A 204 -0.86 12.77 -2.50
N GLN A 205 -0.12 11.69 -2.26
CA GLN A 205 0.03 11.10 -0.93
C GLN A 205 0.67 12.07 0.07
N THR A 206 1.75 12.77 -0.32
CA THR A 206 2.40 13.79 0.49
C THR A 206 1.42 14.91 0.87
N PHE A 207 0.62 15.39 -0.09
CA PHE A 207 -0.33 16.48 0.14
C PHE A 207 -1.49 16.07 1.04
N CYS A 208 -2.03 14.86 0.89
CA CYS A 208 -3.00 14.30 1.83
C CYS A 208 -2.45 14.22 3.25
N HIS A 209 -1.21 13.74 3.40
CA HIS A 209 -0.55 13.61 4.69
C HIS A 209 -0.35 14.99 5.34
N PHE A 210 0.10 15.99 4.58
CA PHE A 210 0.23 17.37 5.07
C PHE A 210 -1.11 17.99 5.45
N ALA A 211 -2.13 17.88 4.60
CA ALA A 211 -3.47 18.42 4.89
C ALA A 211 -4.00 17.86 6.22
N TYR A 212 -3.89 16.55 6.42
CA TYR A 212 -4.32 15.91 7.66
C TYR A 212 -3.49 16.33 8.88
N LYS A 213 -2.16 16.20 8.83
CA LYS A 213 -1.28 16.45 9.99
C LYS A 213 -1.27 17.91 10.42
N LEU A 214 -1.21 18.84 9.47
CA LEU A 214 -1.24 20.28 9.75
C LEU A 214 -2.59 20.67 10.37
N ASN A 215 -3.70 20.11 9.87
CA ASN A 215 -5.01 20.38 10.45
C ASN A 215 -5.12 19.88 11.89
N LYS A 216 -4.55 18.72 12.23
CA LYS A 216 -4.54 18.19 13.61
C LYS A 216 -3.79 19.07 14.60
N ILE A 217 -2.80 19.86 14.15
CA ILE A 217 -2.07 20.81 14.99
C ILE A 217 -2.60 22.25 14.88
N GLY A 218 -3.70 22.47 14.15
CA GLY A 218 -4.32 23.79 13.98
C GLY A 218 -3.56 24.74 13.06
N ASP A 219 -2.73 24.22 12.16
CA ASP A 219 -1.97 25.01 11.20
C ASP A 219 -2.80 25.30 9.94
N GLU A 220 -2.99 26.59 9.65
CA GLU A 220 -3.82 27.08 8.54
C GLU A 220 -3.30 26.65 7.16
N ARG A 221 -1.99 26.32 7.05
CA ARG A 221 -1.40 25.81 5.79
C ARG A 221 -1.99 24.47 5.35
N ALA A 222 -2.74 23.79 6.21
CA ALA A 222 -3.44 22.56 5.86
C ALA A 222 -4.37 22.72 4.64
N GLU A 223 -5.05 23.87 4.52
CA GLU A 223 -5.95 24.17 3.38
C GLU A 223 -5.19 24.21 2.04
N LEU A 224 -4.01 24.83 2.02
CA LEU A 224 -3.16 24.86 0.83
C LEU A 224 -2.82 23.45 0.32
N TYR A 225 -2.51 22.52 1.23
CA TYR A 225 -2.16 21.15 0.85
C TYR A 225 -3.39 20.30 0.52
N PHE A 226 -4.54 20.60 1.12
CA PHE A 226 -5.81 20.00 0.71
C PHE A 226 -6.14 20.35 -0.74
N ASP A 227 -6.04 21.63 -1.12
CA ASP A 227 -6.29 22.07 -2.49
C ASP A 227 -5.35 21.38 -3.48
N LYS A 228 -4.06 21.27 -3.14
CA LYS A 228 -3.08 20.54 -3.95
C LYS A 228 -3.38 19.06 -4.07
N ALA A 229 -3.85 18.41 -3.00
CA ALA A 229 -4.24 17.01 -3.05
C ALA A 229 -5.44 16.81 -4.01
N LEU A 230 -6.43 17.70 -3.98
CA LEU A 230 -7.55 17.67 -4.93
C LEU A 230 -7.11 17.96 -6.36
N GLU A 231 -6.21 18.91 -6.59
CA GLU A 231 -5.62 19.17 -7.91
C GLU A 231 -4.95 17.89 -8.47
N GLU A 232 -4.14 17.19 -7.68
CA GLU A 232 -3.50 15.93 -8.11
C GLU A 232 -4.53 14.83 -8.35
N TYR A 233 -5.53 14.71 -7.48
CA TYR A 233 -6.62 13.74 -7.61
C TYR A 233 -7.43 13.93 -8.90
N TYR A 234 -7.78 15.16 -9.25
CA TYR A 234 -8.54 15.43 -10.48
C TYR A 234 -7.67 15.43 -11.74
N ALA A 235 -6.36 15.70 -11.61
CA ALA A 235 -5.43 15.58 -12.73
C ALA A 235 -5.15 14.12 -13.11
N HIS A 236 -5.22 13.20 -12.15
CA HIS A 236 -5.05 11.76 -12.38
C HIS A 236 -6.41 11.07 -12.41
N ASP A 237 -6.92 10.82 -13.61
CA ASP A 237 -8.15 10.05 -13.75
C ASP A 237 -7.89 8.61 -13.25
N SER A 238 -8.48 8.27 -12.10
CA SER A 238 -8.47 6.96 -11.43
C SER A 238 -7.26 6.58 -10.56
N TYR A 239 -7.07 7.26 -9.41
CA TYR A 239 -6.36 6.62 -8.29
C TYR A 239 -7.05 5.32 -7.84
N ASP A 240 -6.24 4.29 -7.62
CA ASP A 240 -6.66 2.96 -7.17
C ASP A 240 -6.45 2.76 -5.66
N SER A 241 -6.76 1.56 -5.19
CA SER A 241 -6.67 1.19 -3.77
C SER A 241 -5.26 1.30 -3.13
N SER A 242 -4.17 1.40 -3.91
CA SER A 242 -2.81 1.58 -3.39
C SER A 242 -2.63 2.88 -2.61
N VAL A 243 -3.47 3.90 -2.85
CA VAL A 243 -3.45 5.18 -2.13
C VAL A 243 -4.46 5.25 -0.98
N GLY A 244 -5.03 4.12 -0.56
CA GLY A 244 -6.12 4.06 0.44
C GLY A 244 -5.78 4.72 1.79
N TYR A 245 -4.52 4.66 2.24
CA TYR A 245 -4.06 5.35 3.45
C TYR A 245 -4.22 6.88 3.33
N SER A 246 -3.68 7.47 2.26
CA SER A 246 -3.74 8.90 1.99
C SER A 246 -5.17 9.38 1.72
N MET A 247 -5.98 8.58 1.01
CA MET A 247 -7.40 8.88 0.83
C MET A 247 -8.16 8.91 2.16
N SER A 248 -7.83 8.04 3.11
CA SER A 248 -8.43 8.06 4.45
C SER A 248 -8.12 9.37 5.19
N GLN A 249 -6.87 9.84 5.10
CA GLN A 249 -6.44 11.12 5.66
C GLN A 249 -7.16 12.31 5.02
N LEU A 250 -7.31 12.29 3.69
CA LEU A 250 -8.04 13.30 2.94
C LEU A 250 -9.52 13.36 3.37
N ILE A 251 -10.18 12.21 3.48
CA ILE A 251 -11.59 12.11 3.92
C ILE A 251 -11.77 12.66 5.34
N CYS A 252 -10.85 12.35 6.27
CA CYS A 252 -10.92 12.92 7.63
C CYS A 252 -10.81 14.46 7.60
N TYR A 253 -9.91 15.03 6.80
CA TYR A 253 -9.82 16.47 6.63
C TYR A 253 -11.14 17.04 6.05
N MET A 254 -11.66 16.41 4.99
CA MET A 254 -12.92 16.80 4.35
C MET A 254 -14.08 16.83 5.34
N TYR A 255 -14.20 15.80 6.19
CA TYR A 255 -15.24 15.72 7.21
C TYR A 255 -15.16 16.87 8.22
N GLU A 256 -13.97 17.13 8.77
CA GLU A 256 -13.78 18.22 9.74
C GLU A 256 -14.09 19.60 9.14
N LYS A 257 -13.81 19.79 7.85
CA LYS A 257 -14.16 21.01 7.09
C LYS A 257 -15.55 21.01 6.48
N LYS A 258 -16.34 19.94 6.68
CA LYS A 258 -17.69 19.77 6.12
C LYS A 258 -17.72 19.91 4.59
N HIS A 259 -16.70 19.37 3.92
CA HIS A 259 -16.61 19.41 2.46
C HIS A 259 -17.76 18.60 1.83
N PRO A 260 -18.43 19.10 0.77
CA PRO A 260 -19.60 18.44 0.18
C PRO A 260 -19.33 17.01 -0.31
N ASP A 261 -18.12 16.76 -0.83
CA ASP A 261 -17.78 15.47 -1.45
C ASP A 261 -17.31 14.39 -0.45
N THR A 262 -17.32 14.69 0.86
CA THR A 262 -16.80 13.78 1.91
C THR A 262 -17.38 12.37 1.78
N TRP A 263 -18.70 12.27 1.60
CA TRP A 263 -19.39 10.98 1.58
C TRP A 263 -19.28 10.23 0.26
N GLU A 264 -19.02 10.93 -0.85
CA GLU A 264 -18.71 10.31 -2.14
C GLU A 264 -17.34 9.63 -2.07
N PHE A 265 -16.33 10.35 -1.58
CA PHE A 265 -14.98 9.82 -1.38
C PHE A 265 -14.99 8.67 -0.37
N PHE A 266 -15.70 8.82 0.76
CA PHE A 266 -15.90 7.73 1.72
C PHE A 266 -16.46 6.47 1.06
N SER A 267 -17.56 6.62 0.31
CA SER A 267 -18.24 5.48 -0.32
C SER A 267 -17.34 4.75 -1.31
N ARG A 268 -16.57 5.49 -2.12
CA ARG A 268 -15.59 4.93 -3.06
C ARG A 268 -14.50 4.12 -2.35
N VAL A 269 -13.93 4.66 -1.27
CA VAL A 269 -12.77 4.05 -0.59
C VAL A 269 -13.18 2.85 0.28
N CYS A 270 -14.44 2.77 0.74
CA CYS A 270 -14.94 1.59 1.45
C CYS A 270 -14.74 0.28 0.66
N GLU A 271 -14.95 0.29 -0.65
CA GLU A 271 -14.80 -0.91 -1.49
C GLU A 271 -13.34 -1.37 -1.60
N TRP A 272 -12.38 -0.47 -1.43
CA TRP A 272 -10.94 -0.78 -1.51
C TRP A 272 -10.44 -1.65 -0.37
N GLN A 273 -11.25 -1.86 0.67
CA GLN A 273 -10.93 -2.74 1.79
C GLN A 273 -11.11 -4.22 1.45
N ILE A 274 -11.85 -4.55 0.38
CA ILE A 274 -12.15 -5.92 0.01
C ILE A 274 -10.88 -6.62 -0.50
N GLY A 275 -10.33 -7.52 0.30
CA GLY A 275 -9.08 -8.24 0.00
C GLY A 275 -7.83 -7.39 0.14
N ALA A 276 -7.91 -6.26 0.85
CA ALA A 276 -6.77 -5.41 1.13
C ALA A 276 -5.84 -6.05 2.19
N GLU A 277 -4.56 -5.72 2.14
CA GLU A 277 -3.60 -6.08 3.18
C GLU A 277 -4.02 -5.51 4.54
N ASP A 278 -3.69 -6.25 5.60
CA ASP A 278 -4.09 -5.95 6.97
C ASP A 278 -3.75 -4.53 7.41
N ILE A 279 -2.58 -4.00 7.01
CA ILE A 279 -2.18 -2.62 7.34
C ILE A 279 -3.11 -1.57 6.70
N HIS A 280 -3.60 -1.83 5.48
CA HIS A 280 -4.49 -0.93 4.78
C HIS A 280 -5.87 -0.95 5.43
N VAL A 281 -6.33 -2.14 5.84
CA VAL A 281 -7.58 -2.31 6.60
C VAL A 281 -7.51 -1.64 7.97
N TYR A 282 -6.40 -1.82 8.70
CA TYR A 282 -6.14 -1.13 9.96
C TYR A 282 -6.20 0.40 9.80
N ASN A 283 -5.43 0.93 8.84
CA ASN A 283 -5.32 2.36 8.65
C ASN A 283 -6.65 2.99 8.23
N PHE A 284 -7.37 2.39 7.28
CA PHE A 284 -8.70 2.89 6.90
C PHE A 284 -9.65 2.87 8.10
N SER A 285 -9.71 1.75 8.82
CA SER A 285 -10.64 1.57 9.93
C SER A 285 -10.41 2.56 11.08
N LYS A 286 -9.15 2.85 11.45
CA LYS A 286 -8.89 3.84 12.53
C LYS A 286 -9.35 5.25 12.14
N TYR A 287 -9.13 5.66 10.90
CA TYR A 287 -9.55 6.98 10.41
C TYR A 287 -11.06 7.09 10.31
N MET A 288 -11.72 6.08 9.73
CA MET A 288 -13.18 6.09 9.60
C MET A 288 -13.85 6.06 10.97
N ALA A 289 -13.34 5.27 11.93
CA ALA A 289 -13.87 5.26 13.28
C ALA A 289 -13.79 6.64 13.96
N SER A 290 -12.69 7.38 13.79
CA SER A 290 -12.55 8.75 14.32
C SER A 290 -13.62 9.70 13.77
N MET A 291 -13.89 9.60 12.46
CA MET A 291 -14.89 10.42 11.77
C MET A 291 -16.33 10.14 12.22
N LEU A 292 -16.64 8.87 12.50
CA LEU A 292 -18.01 8.37 12.67
C LEU A 292 -18.50 8.39 14.14
N LYS A 293 -17.62 8.70 15.09
CA LYS A 293 -17.84 8.53 16.54
C LYS A 293 -19.03 9.31 17.11
N ASP A 294 -19.38 10.44 16.50
CA ASP A 294 -20.47 11.31 16.96
C ASP A 294 -21.88 10.80 16.54
N GLY A 295 -21.93 9.75 15.72
CA GLY A 295 -23.19 9.13 15.28
C GLY A 295 -23.97 10.00 14.27
N GLY A 296 -25.27 9.73 14.17
CA GLY A 296 -26.15 10.35 13.18
C GLY A 296 -26.52 9.40 12.05
N THR A 297 -27.18 9.94 11.02
CA THR A 297 -27.66 9.15 9.88
C THR A 297 -27.19 9.77 8.58
N GLN A 298 -26.70 8.94 7.67
CA GLN A 298 -26.22 9.38 6.36
C GLN A 298 -26.69 8.42 5.25
N ALA A 299 -27.03 9.00 4.10
CA ALA A 299 -27.23 8.24 2.88
C ALA A 299 -25.89 7.96 2.21
N LEU A 300 -25.59 6.69 1.91
CA LEU A 300 -24.33 6.23 1.33
C LEU A 300 -24.59 5.23 0.19
N THR A 301 -23.69 5.22 -0.80
CA THR A 301 -23.73 4.27 -1.92
C THR A 301 -22.58 3.28 -1.75
N LEU A 302 -22.83 2.19 -1.02
CA LEU A 302 -21.81 1.17 -0.73
C LEU A 302 -22.02 -0.10 -1.56
N SER A 303 -20.92 -0.80 -1.88
CA SER A 303 -20.99 -2.12 -2.51
C SER A 303 -21.73 -3.14 -1.67
N SER A 304 -22.55 -3.95 -2.33
CA SER A 304 -23.20 -5.14 -1.76
C SER A 304 -22.23 -6.22 -1.25
N GLN A 305 -20.94 -6.12 -1.61
CA GLN A 305 -19.89 -7.03 -1.14
C GLN A 305 -19.37 -6.68 0.26
N LEU A 306 -19.68 -5.48 0.77
CA LEU A 306 -19.23 -5.06 2.09
C LEU A 306 -20.08 -5.73 3.18
N PRO A 307 -19.46 -6.22 4.28
CA PRO A 307 -20.19 -6.94 5.33
C PRO A 307 -21.20 -6.06 6.09
N TYR A 308 -21.09 -4.74 5.98
CA TYR A 308 -21.99 -3.74 6.56
C TYR A 308 -22.94 -3.13 5.53
N TYR A 309 -23.07 -3.68 4.32
CA TYR A 309 -23.97 -3.16 3.29
C TYR A 309 -25.44 -3.14 3.75
N ARG A 310 -26.15 -2.08 3.36
CA ARG A 310 -27.59 -1.91 3.56
C ARG A 310 -28.25 -1.53 2.25
N SER A 311 -29.25 -2.31 1.86
CA SER A 311 -30.00 -2.10 0.61
C SER A 311 -30.85 -0.82 0.60
N ASP A 312 -31.17 -0.26 1.77
CA ASP A 312 -31.93 0.99 1.90
C ASP A 312 -31.04 2.23 1.73
N GLY A 313 -29.72 2.06 1.58
CA GLY A 313 -28.74 3.12 1.41
C GLY A 313 -28.61 4.06 2.62
N THR A 314 -29.27 3.77 3.74
CA THR A 314 -29.34 4.64 4.91
C THR A 314 -28.60 4.00 6.07
N TYR A 315 -27.60 4.70 6.59
CA TYR A 315 -26.67 4.16 7.57
C TYR A 315 -26.73 4.94 8.87
N ASP A 316 -26.81 4.22 9.98
CA ASP A 316 -26.47 4.76 11.29
C ASP A 316 -24.93 4.84 11.39
N LEU A 317 -24.42 6.05 11.59
CA LEU A 317 -22.99 6.29 11.63
C LEU A 317 -22.35 5.69 12.90
N PHE A 318 -23.11 5.54 13.99
CA PHE A 318 -22.62 4.93 15.22
C PHE A 318 -22.44 3.40 15.08
N ASP A 319 -23.32 2.76 14.31
CA ASP A 319 -23.15 1.34 13.92
C ASP A 319 -21.86 1.16 13.11
N LEU A 320 -21.62 2.02 12.11
CA LEU A 320 -20.39 2.01 11.32
C LEU A 320 -19.15 2.32 12.18
N TYR A 321 -19.23 3.29 13.08
CA TYR A 321 -18.18 3.58 14.06
C TYR A 321 -17.81 2.34 14.87
N THR A 322 -18.82 1.66 15.43
CA THR A 322 -18.60 0.45 16.24
C THR A 322 -17.92 -0.63 15.41
N HIS A 323 -18.35 -0.82 14.16
CA HIS A 323 -17.75 -1.75 13.22
C HIS A 323 -16.27 -1.44 12.93
N PHE A 324 -15.95 -0.22 12.49
CA PHE A 324 -14.59 0.17 12.14
C PHE A 324 -13.66 0.22 13.35
N LYS A 325 -14.16 0.66 14.51
CA LYS A 325 -13.39 0.65 15.76
C LYS A 325 -12.97 -0.78 16.13
N GLN A 326 -13.88 -1.74 16.02
CA GLN A 326 -13.56 -3.14 16.32
C GLN A 326 -12.49 -3.68 15.37
N ILE A 327 -12.58 -3.39 14.08
CA ILE A 327 -11.56 -3.80 13.10
C ILE A 327 -10.21 -3.16 13.42
N ALA A 328 -10.17 -1.85 13.67
CA ALA A 328 -8.96 -1.13 14.01
C ALA A 328 -8.29 -1.71 15.26
N TYR A 329 -9.05 -1.99 16.31
CA TYR A 329 -8.57 -2.64 17.53
C TYR A 329 -8.06 -4.06 17.29
N ASN A 330 -8.78 -4.87 16.51
CA ASN A 330 -8.35 -6.24 16.21
C ASN A 330 -7.00 -6.28 15.50
N TYR A 331 -6.80 -5.44 14.49
CA TYR A 331 -5.52 -5.39 13.79
C TYR A 331 -4.43 -4.71 14.60
N ALA A 332 -4.76 -3.69 15.39
CA ALA A 332 -3.82 -3.09 16.32
C ALA A 332 -3.24 -4.13 17.28
N ASP A 333 -4.10 -4.91 17.93
CA ASP A 333 -3.69 -5.94 18.89
C ASP A 333 -2.85 -7.03 18.21
N GLN A 334 -3.21 -7.43 16.98
CA GLN A 334 -2.43 -8.41 16.21
C GLN A 334 -1.05 -7.89 15.83
N PHE A 335 -0.93 -6.64 15.35
CA PHE A 335 0.36 -6.04 15.01
C PHE A 335 1.22 -5.82 16.25
N ASP A 336 0.62 -5.33 17.35
CA ASP A 336 1.34 -5.15 18.61
C ASP A 336 1.88 -6.49 19.12
N GLN A 337 1.05 -7.54 19.11
CA GLN A 337 1.47 -8.88 19.51
C GLN A 337 2.56 -9.45 18.59
N ARG A 338 2.39 -9.39 17.26
CA ARG A 338 3.34 -9.98 16.30
C ARG A 338 4.71 -9.29 16.35
N ASN A 339 4.73 -7.98 16.62
CA ASN A 339 5.94 -7.17 16.64
C ASN A 339 6.56 -7.02 18.04
N ASP A 340 6.00 -7.65 19.08
CA ASP A 340 6.39 -7.46 20.49
C ASP A 340 6.37 -5.96 20.91
N LEU A 341 5.38 -5.22 20.42
CA LEU A 341 5.17 -3.80 20.76
C LEU A 341 4.21 -3.68 21.94
N LYS A 342 4.53 -2.75 22.85
CA LYS A 342 3.72 -2.51 24.05
C LYS A 342 2.53 -1.58 23.77
N GLY A 343 1.56 -2.06 23.00
CA GLY A 343 0.32 -1.34 22.72
C GLY A 343 0.51 -0.12 21.83
N VAL A 344 1.53 -0.12 20.95
CA VAL A 344 1.87 1.03 20.12
C VAL A 344 0.74 1.31 19.12
N TYR A 345 0.31 0.29 18.39
CA TYR A 345 -0.82 0.40 17.46
C TYR A 345 -2.12 0.69 18.22
N ARG A 346 -2.35 0.02 19.35
CA ARG A 346 -3.56 0.24 20.15
C ARG A 346 -3.68 1.69 20.59
N LYS A 347 -2.57 2.26 21.05
CA LYS A 347 -2.50 3.65 21.48
C LYS A 347 -2.80 4.63 20.34
N GLU A 348 -2.37 4.37 19.10
CA GLU A 348 -2.75 5.22 17.96
C GLU A 348 -4.27 5.28 17.76
N VAL A 349 -4.95 4.14 17.88
CA VAL A 349 -6.41 4.08 17.76
C VAL A 349 -7.06 4.82 18.92
N ASP A 350 -6.53 4.69 20.14
CA ASP A 350 -7.08 5.40 21.30
C ASP A 350 -6.86 6.92 21.21
N GLU A 351 -5.72 7.37 20.68
CA GLU A 351 -5.41 8.80 20.49
C GLU A 351 -6.28 9.45 19.42
N ILE A 352 -6.54 8.75 18.30
CA ILE A 352 -7.36 9.32 17.21
C ILE A 352 -8.87 9.33 17.55
N LEU A 353 -9.30 8.54 18.52
CA LEU A 353 -10.70 8.47 18.98
C LEU A 353 -11.04 9.48 20.08
N GLN A 354 -10.03 10.05 20.76
CA GLN A 354 -10.22 11.21 21.65
C GLN A 354 -10.68 12.41 20.83
#